data_AF-A0A3Q3WX27-F1
#
_entry.id   AF-A0A3Q3WX27-F1
#
_cell.length_a   1.000
_cell.length_b   1.000
_cell.length_c   1.000
_cell.angle_alpha   90.00
_cell.angle_beta   90.00
_cell.angle_gamma   90.00
#
_symmetry.space_group_name_H-M   'P 1'
#
loop_
_entity.id
_entity.type
_entity.pdbx_description
1 polymer ?
#
loop_
_entity_poly.entity_id
_entity_poly.type
_entity_poly.pdbx_seq_one_letter_code
_entity_poly.pdbx_strand_id
1 'polypeptide(L)'
;FCCQHHGSWLNCYIILVLDLRVNYKGFNYTFAHLCVLSHWDKRCLLDDIITIFEDIRQAVLSNSTFHKVPVSYPNTTLKDGRVSFIGHQLGGVSFSPNSRDQQVKFARAVQITYYLRNHGPVMQDAIAERWENEFCALVSRLSTAEAPHAADQLHVQSLTSFSLWRDFHQTAATISSSMRDSIVNGFSQQNISS
;
A
#
# COMPACT_ATOMS: atom_id res chain seq x y z
N PHE A 1 18.69 -2.61 4.64
CA PHE A 1 18.88 -2.04 5.99
C PHE A 1 17.61 -2.02 6.86
N CYS A 2 16.38 -1.91 6.35
CA CYS A 2 15.18 -2.06 7.21
C CYS A 2 14.74 -3.52 7.47
N CYS A 3 14.95 -4.47 6.55
CA CYS A 3 14.43 -5.84 6.68
C CYS A 3 15.26 -6.80 7.57
N GLN A 4 16.26 -6.31 8.32
CA GLN A 4 17.20 -7.21 9.02
C GLN A 4 16.84 -7.50 10.48
N HIS A 5 15.89 -6.77 11.08
CA HIS A 5 15.50 -6.97 12.47
C HIS A 5 13.99 -6.80 12.67
N HIS A 6 13.30 -7.93 12.91
CA HIS A 6 11.98 -8.05 13.57
C HIS A 6 10.77 -7.27 13.01
N GLY A 7 10.88 -6.52 11.92
CA GLY A 7 9.74 -5.89 11.23
C GLY A 7 9.20 -6.74 10.08
N SER A 8 7.88 -6.91 9.97
CA SER A 8 7.26 -7.50 8.78
C SER A 8 7.68 -6.71 7.53
N TRP A 9 7.99 -7.43 6.44
CA TRP A 9 8.33 -6.84 5.14
C TRP A 9 7.35 -5.74 4.73
N LEU A 10 6.06 -5.91 5.01
CA LEU A 10 5.02 -4.95 4.69
C LEU A 10 5.25 -3.58 5.33
N ASN A 11 5.69 -3.57 6.59
CA ASN A 11 5.98 -2.32 7.28
C ASN A 11 7.20 -1.63 6.67
N CYS A 12 8.24 -2.41 6.30
CA CYS A 12 9.39 -1.87 5.58
C CYS A 12 8.98 -1.29 4.22
N TYR A 13 8.15 -2.01 3.46
CA TYR A 13 7.60 -1.56 2.19
C TYR A 13 6.86 -0.23 2.33
N ILE A 14 5.94 -0.12 3.29
CA ILE A 14 5.18 1.11 3.56
C ILE A 14 6.12 2.27 3.88
N ILE A 15 7.09 2.08 4.78
CA ILE A 15 8.07 3.11 5.15
C ILE A 15 8.86 3.57 3.92
N LEU A 16 9.39 2.64 3.12
CA LEU A 16 10.17 2.96 1.93
C LEU A 16 9.37 3.76 0.89
N VAL A 17 8.08 3.47 0.73
CA VAL A 17 7.20 4.22 -0.18
C VAL A 17 6.90 5.62 0.36
N LEU A 18 6.60 5.74 1.66
CA LEU A 18 6.31 7.04 2.28
C LEU A 18 7.53 7.98 2.29
N ASP A 19 8.74 7.41 2.44
CA ASP A 19 10.01 8.14 2.41
C ASP A 19 10.59 8.33 1.01
N LEU A 20 9.94 7.81 -0.04
CA LEU A 20 10.40 7.94 -1.42
C LEU A 20 10.52 9.40 -1.81
N ARG A 21 11.70 9.77 -2.34
CA ARG A 21 12.05 11.15 -2.70
C ARG A 21 12.27 11.29 -4.19
N VAL A 22 11.75 12.38 -4.75
CA VAL A 22 11.94 12.76 -6.15
C VAL A 22 12.46 14.18 -6.22
N ASN A 23 13.58 14.36 -6.92
CA ASN A 23 14.11 15.70 -7.18
C ASN A 23 13.40 16.35 -8.37
N TYR A 24 12.90 17.56 -8.15
CA TYR A 24 12.38 18.41 -9.22
C TYR A 24 12.74 19.87 -8.96
N LYS A 25 13.47 20.48 -9.89
CA LYS A 25 13.97 21.87 -9.80
C LYS A 25 14.72 22.17 -8.49
N GLY A 26 15.53 21.23 -8.01
CA GLY A 26 16.33 21.40 -6.80
C GLY A 26 15.59 21.15 -5.49
N PHE A 27 14.29 20.87 -5.52
CA PHE A 27 13.51 20.46 -4.35
C PHE A 27 13.28 18.94 -4.36
N ASN A 28 13.36 18.32 -3.19
CA ASN A 28 13.08 16.89 -3.01
C ASN A 28 11.65 16.71 -2.52
N TYR A 29 10.76 16.36 -3.43
CA TYR A 29 9.37 16.04 -3.15
C TYR A 29 9.26 14.61 -2.58
N THR A 30 8.32 14.43 -1.66
CA THR A 30 7.98 13.14 -1.04
C THR A 30 6.48 12.90 -1.15
N PHE A 31 6.00 11.72 -0.75
CA PHE A 31 4.57 11.43 -0.73
C PHE A 31 3.78 12.50 0.04
N ALA A 32 4.30 13.00 1.17
CA ALA A 32 3.66 14.05 1.97
C ALA A 32 3.42 15.36 1.21
N HIS A 33 4.19 15.64 0.16
CA HIS A 33 4.02 16.82 -0.68
C HIS A 33 2.97 16.62 -1.77
N LEU A 34 2.67 15.37 -2.13
CA LEU A 34 1.84 15.02 -3.29
C LEU A 34 0.49 14.42 -2.91
N CYS A 35 0.37 13.86 -1.71
CA CYS A 35 -0.79 13.12 -1.27
C CYS A 35 -2.08 13.96 -1.22
N VAL A 36 -3.21 13.31 -1.43
CA VAL A 36 -4.53 13.87 -1.11
C VAL A 36 -4.62 14.01 0.40
N LEU A 37 -5.03 15.19 0.89
CA LEU A 37 -5.20 15.41 2.32
C LEU A 37 -6.61 14.98 2.76
N SER A 38 -6.68 14.28 3.88
CA SER A 38 -7.93 14.01 4.59
C SER A 38 -8.58 15.32 5.02
N HIS A 39 -9.90 15.39 4.86
CA HIS A 39 -10.69 16.57 5.22
C HIS A 39 -10.67 16.85 6.73
N TRP A 40 -10.48 15.81 7.54
CA TRP A 40 -10.63 15.84 9.01
C TRP A 40 -9.38 16.34 9.72
N ASP A 41 -8.21 15.82 9.37
CA ASP A 41 -6.96 16.01 10.13
C ASP A 41 -5.83 16.63 9.31
N LYS A 42 -6.08 16.95 8.03
CA LYS A 42 -5.08 17.51 7.09
C LYS A 42 -3.83 16.65 6.92
N ARG A 43 -3.91 15.35 7.21
CA ARG A 43 -2.86 14.37 6.94
C ARG A 43 -3.08 13.72 5.58
N CYS A 44 -2.07 13.05 5.04
CA CYS A 44 -2.25 12.25 3.83
C CYS A 44 -3.33 11.20 4.05
N LEU A 45 -4.27 11.12 3.11
CA LEU A 45 -5.24 10.05 3.03
C LEU A 45 -4.48 8.75 2.71
N LEU A 46 -4.63 7.79 3.61
CA LEU A 46 -4.08 6.44 3.52
C LEU A 46 -5.21 5.45 3.77
N ASP A 47 -5.13 4.27 3.16
CA ASP A 47 -6.06 3.19 3.45
C ASP A 47 -5.96 2.79 4.93
N ASP A 48 -7.09 2.60 5.61
CA ASP A 48 -7.12 2.22 7.04
C ASP A 48 -6.36 0.91 7.32
N ILE A 49 -6.15 0.05 6.31
CA ILE A 49 -5.32 -1.16 6.42
C ILE A 49 -3.87 -0.85 6.81
N ILE A 50 -3.32 0.30 6.40
CA ILE A 50 -1.98 0.74 6.80
C ILE A 50 -1.95 1.00 8.31
N THR A 51 -2.99 1.64 8.85
CA THR A 51 -3.12 1.89 10.29
C THR A 51 -3.19 0.58 11.07
N ILE A 52 -3.90 -0.43 10.55
CA ILE A 52 -3.98 -1.76 11.16
C ILE A 52 -2.61 -2.44 11.21
N PHE A 53 -1.81 -2.35 10.16
CA PHE A 53 -0.46 -2.93 10.16
C PHE A 53 0.49 -2.24 11.13
N GLU A 54 0.40 -0.91 11.23
CA GLU A 54 1.16 -0.17 12.23
C GLU A 54 0.75 -0.57 13.65
N ASP A 55 -0.56 -0.74 13.89
CA ASP A 55 -1.08 -1.20 15.17
C ASP A 55 -0.60 -2.61 15.54
N ILE A 56 -0.59 -3.53 14.57
CA ILE A 56 -0.03 -4.89 14.73
C ILE A 56 1.47 -4.80 15.04
N ARG A 57 2.22 -3.99 14.29
CA ARG A 57 3.66 -3.80 14.51
C ARG A 57 3.95 -3.28 15.92
N GLN A 58 3.21 -2.28 16.37
CA GLN A 58 3.35 -1.73 17.72
C GLN A 58 3.02 -2.77 18.79
N ALA A 59 1.96 -3.56 18.61
CA ALA A 59 1.59 -4.63 19.53
C ALA A 59 2.66 -5.74 19.64
N VAL A 60 3.35 -6.04 18.52
CA VAL A 60 4.49 -6.97 18.51
C VAL A 60 5.68 -6.39 19.27
N LEU A 61 5.98 -5.10 19.07
CA LEU A 61 7.11 -4.43 19.73
C LEU A 61 6.90 -4.20 21.22
N SER A 62 5.65 -4.03 21.68
CA SER A 62 5.34 -3.78 23.09
C SER A 62 5.47 -5.01 24.00
N ASN A 63 5.85 -6.19 23.46
CA ASN A 63 6.00 -7.47 24.18
C ASN A 63 4.77 -7.81 25.07
N SER A 64 3.61 -7.30 24.68
CA SER A 64 2.34 -7.58 25.32
C SER A 64 1.81 -8.89 24.74
N THR A 65 2.07 -9.99 25.45
CA THR A 65 1.55 -11.34 25.17
C THR A 65 0.02 -11.43 25.08
N PHE A 66 -0.71 -10.33 25.31
CA PHE A 66 -2.14 -10.33 25.61
C PHE A 66 -3.08 -9.63 24.62
N HIS A 67 -2.62 -8.97 23.55
CA HIS A 67 -3.56 -8.44 22.55
C HIS A 67 -3.00 -8.55 21.13
N LYS A 68 -3.27 -9.69 20.47
CA LYS A 68 -3.35 -9.70 19.00
C LYS A 68 -4.39 -8.64 18.61
N VAL A 69 -4.03 -7.68 17.75
CA VAL A 69 -4.99 -6.70 17.22
C VAL A 69 -6.09 -7.49 16.52
N PRO A 70 -7.33 -7.53 17.04
CA PRO A 70 -8.37 -8.34 16.44
C PRO A 70 -8.78 -7.70 15.12
N VAL A 71 -8.53 -8.40 14.02
CA VAL A 71 -8.94 -7.96 12.69
C VAL A 71 -10.13 -8.80 12.26
N SER A 72 -11.29 -8.17 12.13
CA SER A 72 -12.50 -8.81 11.58
C SER A 72 -12.62 -8.48 10.09
N TYR A 73 -13.11 -9.44 9.30
CA TYR A 73 -13.33 -9.26 7.86
C TYR A 73 -14.81 -9.45 7.53
N PRO A 74 -15.39 -8.68 6.57
CA PRO A 74 -14.75 -7.62 5.79
C PRO A 74 -14.72 -6.26 6.50
N ASN A 75 -15.32 -6.14 7.69
CA ASN A 75 -15.34 -4.92 8.48
C ASN A 75 -14.57 -5.13 9.78
N THR A 76 -13.66 -4.21 10.08
CA THR A 76 -12.86 -4.24 11.31
C THR A 76 -13.07 -2.97 12.13
N THR A 77 -13.01 -3.08 13.44
CA THR A 77 -13.08 -1.92 14.33
C THR A 77 -11.66 -1.45 14.63
N LEU A 78 -11.37 -0.18 14.31
CA LEU A 78 -10.09 0.46 14.56
C LEU A 78 -9.98 0.85 16.06
N LYS A 79 -8.77 1.17 16.52
CA LYS A 79 -8.53 1.58 17.91
C LYS A 79 -9.32 2.82 18.35
N ASP A 80 -9.67 3.68 17.41
CA ASP A 80 -10.48 4.89 17.64
C ASP A 80 -12.00 4.61 17.66
N GLY A 81 -12.41 3.34 17.50
CA GLY A 81 -13.80 2.92 17.46
C GLY A 81 -14.48 3.05 16.09
N ARG A 82 -13.80 3.59 15.07
CA ARG A 82 -14.35 3.62 13.71
C ARG A 82 -14.39 2.21 13.13
N VAL A 83 -15.43 1.92 12.35
CA VAL A 83 -15.53 0.69 11.56
C VAL A 83 -14.98 0.95 10.16
N SER A 84 -13.98 0.18 9.75
CA SER A 84 -13.37 0.27 8.42
C SER A 84 -13.68 -0.97 7.58
N PHE A 85 -14.02 -0.75 6.32
CA PHE A 85 -14.25 -1.82 5.34
C PHE A 85 -12.93 -2.20 4.65
N ILE A 86 -12.42 -3.38 4.98
CA ILE A 86 -11.16 -3.92 4.47
C ILE A 86 -11.35 -5.02 3.42
N GLY A 87 -12.58 -5.20 2.94
CA GLY A 87 -12.95 -6.24 1.98
C GLY A 87 -12.17 -6.20 0.67
N HIS A 88 -11.85 -4.99 0.20
CA HIS A 88 -11.06 -4.75 -1.02
C HIS A 88 -9.55 -4.76 -0.78
N GLN A 89 -9.11 -4.68 0.48
CA GLN A 89 -7.70 -4.59 0.85
C GLN A 89 -7.09 -5.95 1.15
N LEU A 90 -7.90 -6.99 1.43
CA LEU A 90 -7.41 -8.32 1.75
C LEU A 90 -7.94 -9.37 0.77
N GLY A 91 -7.05 -10.23 0.29
CA GLY A 91 -7.36 -11.37 -0.58
C GLY A 91 -6.92 -12.71 0.01
N GLY A 92 -7.65 -13.78 -0.30
CA GLY A 92 -7.36 -15.13 0.19
C GLY A 92 -7.40 -15.24 1.72
N VAL A 93 -8.37 -14.55 2.34
CA VAL A 93 -8.55 -14.48 3.79
C VAL A 93 -8.95 -15.85 4.35
N SER A 94 -8.31 -16.24 5.44
CA SER A 94 -8.64 -17.41 6.23
C SER A 94 -8.97 -16.99 7.66
N PHE A 95 -9.98 -17.63 8.25
CA PHE A 95 -10.52 -17.25 9.55
C PHE A 95 -9.97 -18.12 10.67
N SER A 96 -9.92 -17.54 11.88
CA SER A 96 -9.61 -18.29 13.09
C SER A 96 -10.77 -19.26 13.39
N PRO A 97 -10.47 -20.56 13.58
CA PRO A 97 -11.50 -21.54 13.90
C PRO A 97 -12.20 -21.15 15.20
N ASN A 98 -13.52 -21.35 15.27
CA ASN A 98 -14.39 -20.98 16.39
C ASN A 98 -14.53 -19.46 16.67
N SER A 99 -14.12 -18.58 15.77
CA SER A 99 -14.43 -17.15 15.90
C SER A 99 -15.87 -16.86 15.46
N ARG A 100 -16.68 -16.28 16.36
CA ARG A 100 -18.02 -15.78 16.00
C ARG A 100 -17.96 -14.54 15.12
N ASP A 101 -16.86 -13.79 15.21
CA ASP A 101 -16.71 -12.45 14.64
C ASP A 101 -15.85 -12.42 13.37
N GLN A 102 -15.74 -13.55 12.65
CA GLN A 102 -14.98 -13.68 11.40
C GLN A 102 -13.56 -13.12 11.54
N GLN A 103 -12.86 -13.49 12.63
CA GLN A 103 -11.52 -12.98 12.89
C GLN A 103 -10.53 -13.56 11.89
N VAL A 104 -9.76 -12.69 11.26
CA VAL A 104 -8.72 -13.06 10.29
C VAL A 104 -7.60 -13.79 11.02
N LYS A 105 -7.29 -15.01 10.56
CA LYS A 105 -6.09 -15.76 10.97
C LYS A 105 -4.90 -15.41 10.10
N PHE A 106 -5.11 -15.38 8.79
CA PHE A 106 -4.15 -14.95 7.79
C PHE A 106 -4.86 -14.44 6.53
N ALA A 107 -4.18 -13.60 5.77
CA ALA A 107 -4.53 -13.27 4.39
C ALA A 107 -3.36 -13.69 3.49
N ARG A 108 -3.66 -13.99 2.22
CA ARG A 108 -2.63 -14.32 1.21
C ARG A 108 -2.22 -13.11 0.39
N ALA A 109 -3.10 -12.11 0.29
CA ALA A 109 -2.85 -10.88 -0.43
C ALA A 109 -3.33 -9.67 0.35
N VAL A 110 -2.61 -8.57 0.17
CA VAL A 110 -2.95 -7.25 0.64
C VAL A 110 -2.87 -6.25 -0.52
N GLN A 111 -3.85 -5.38 -0.63
CA GLN A 111 -3.85 -4.24 -1.53
C GLN A 111 -3.66 -2.96 -0.71
N ILE A 112 -2.72 -2.11 -1.14
CA ILE A 112 -2.43 -0.80 -0.54
C ILE A 112 -2.54 0.26 -1.62
N THR A 113 -3.31 1.30 -1.34
CA THR A 113 -3.52 2.42 -2.26
C THR A 113 -2.90 3.71 -1.71
N TYR A 114 -2.14 4.40 -2.57
CA TYR A 114 -1.55 5.70 -2.27
C TYR A 114 -2.21 6.77 -3.14
N TYR A 115 -2.94 7.69 -2.52
CA TYR A 115 -3.72 8.71 -3.23
C TYR A 115 -2.88 9.97 -3.47
N LEU A 116 -2.58 10.27 -4.74
CA LEU A 116 -1.89 11.49 -5.17
C LEU A 116 -2.91 12.55 -5.63
N ARG A 117 -2.61 13.83 -5.42
CA ARG A 117 -3.44 14.94 -5.90
C ARG A 117 -3.32 15.07 -7.42
N ASN A 118 -4.46 15.02 -8.10
CA ASN A 118 -4.57 15.13 -9.57
C ASN A 118 -5.06 16.53 -10.04
N HIS A 119 -5.07 17.53 -9.16
CA HIS A 119 -5.67 18.85 -9.43
C HIS A 119 -4.74 19.98 -8.99
N GLY A 120 -3.46 19.87 -9.36
CA GLY A 120 -2.47 20.92 -9.16
C GLY A 120 -2.17 21.69 -10.45
N PRO A 121 -1.36 22.76 -10.38
CA PRO A 121 -0.72 23.32 -11.57
C PRO A 121 -0.01 22.21 -12.36
N VAL A 122 0.18 22.36 -13.68
CA VAL A 122 0.91 21.40 -14.57
C VAL A 122 2.22 20.87 -13.97
N MET A 123 2.87 21.67 -13.13
CA MET A 123 4.04 21.28 -12.37
C MET A 123 3.81 20.09 -11.41
N GLN A 124 2.67 20.01 -10.72
CA GLN A 124 2.35 18.91 -9.81
C GLN A 124 2.14 17.60 -10.57
N ASP A 125 1.52 17.63 -11.74
CA ASP A 125 1.36 16.44 -12.58
C ASP A 125 2.72 15.87 -12.99
N ALA A 126 3.66 16.74 -13.39
CA ALA A 126 5.03 16.34 -13.72
C ALA A 126 5.81 15.77 -12.51
N ILE A 127 5.53 16.23 -11.29
CA ILE A 127 6.16 15.69 -10.08
C ILE A 127 5.50 14.36 -9.70
N ALA A 128 4.17 14.25 -9.80
CA ALA A 128 3.42 13.03 -9.54
C ALA A 128 3.86 11.91 -10.49
N GLU A 129 3.98 12.19 -11.79
CA GLU A 129 4.50 11.25 -12.80
C GLU A 129 5.91 10.76 -12.43
N ARG A 130 6.81 11.66 -12.06
CA ARG A 130 8.17 11.28 -11.63
C ARG A 130 8.14 10.42 -10.36
N TRP A 131 7.27 10.74 -9.41
CA TRP A 131 7.08 9.95 -8.19
C TRP A 131 6.55 8.56 -8.50
N GLU A 132 5.56 8.43 -9.38
CA GLU A 132 5.02 7.14 -9.83
C GLU A 132 6.11 6.29 -10.53
N ASN A 133 6.99 6.90 -11.32
CA ASN A 133 8.11 6.20 -11.94
C ASN A 133 9.13 5.66 -10.91
N GLU A 134 9.53 6.48 -9.94
CA GLU A 134 10.43 6.05 -8.86
C GLU A 134 9.78 4.99 -7.97
N PHE A 135 8.46 5.07 -7.78
CA PHE A 135 7.68 4.07 -7.05
C PHE A 135 7.71 2.72 -7.78
N CYS A 136 7.45 2.68 -9.09
CA CYS A 136 7.58 1.46 -9.88
C CYS A 136 9.01 0.89 -9.85
N ALA A 137 10.04 1.75 -9.91
CA ALA A 137 11.43 1.33 -9.81
C ALA A 137 11.78 0.77 -8.42
N LEU A 138 11.27 1.36 -7.34
CA LEU A 138 11.39 0.84 -5.98
C LEU A 138 10.74 -0.54 -5.86
N VAL A 139 9.49 -0.69 -6.30
CA VAL A 139 8.75 -1.96 -6.24
C VAL A 139 9.47 -3.05 -7.02
N SER A 140 9.96 -2.72 -8.22
CA SER A 140 10.74 -3.66 -9.05
C SER A 140 12.01 -4.13 -8.35
N ARG A 141 12.76 -3.23 -7.69
CA ARG A 141 13.93 -3.60 -6.90
C ARG A 141 13.59 -4.46 -5.69
N LEU A 142 12.50 -4.14 -4.99
CA LEU A 142 12.06 -4.96 -3.85
C LEU A 142 11.65 -6.36 -4.28
N SER A 143 10.98 -6.49 -5.42
CA SER A 143 10.58 -7.80 -5.97
C SER A 143 11.78 -8.68 -6.39
N THR A 144 12.92 -8.09 -6.74
CA THR A 144 14.12 -8.82 -7.18
C THR A 144 15.14 -9.05 -6.06
N ALA A 145 15.18 -8.19 -5.04
CA ALA A 145 16.14 -8.26 -3.94
C ALA A 145 15.87 -9.40 -2.94
N GLU A 146 14.68 -10.01 -2.96
CA GLU A 146 14.27 -11.04 -1.99
C GLU A 146 14.52 -12.49 -2.42
N ALA A 147 15.20 -12.73 -3.55
CA ALA A 147 15.51 -14.08 -4.01
C ALA A 147 16.81 -14.62 -3.37
N PRO A 148 16.72 -15.30 -2.21
CA PRO A 148 17.46 -16.57 -2.09
C PRO A 148 16.69 -17.77 -1.48
N HIS A 149 15.36 -17.75 -1.31
CA HIS A 149 14.63 -18.93 -0.80
C HIS A 149 13.34 -19.26 -1.59
N ALA A 150 13.43 -20.34 -2.37
CA ALA A 150 12.51 -20.73 -3.46
C ALA A 150 11.22 -21.47 -3.04
N ALA A 151 10.50 -21.04 -2.01
CA ALA A 151 9.23 -21.70 -1.65
C ALA A 151 8.05 -20.75 -1.33
N ASP A 152 8.31 -19.52 -0.89
CA ASP A 152 7.28 -18.49 -0.61
C ASP A 152 7.75 -17.16 -1.22
N GLN A 153 7.74 -17.08 -2.56
CA GLN A 153 8.17 -15.88 -3.27
C GLN A 153 7.07 -14.81 -3.14
N LEU A 154 7.33 -13.80 -2.32
CA LEU A 154 6.50 -12.61 -2.22
C LEU A 154 6.38 -11.93 -3.58
N HIS A 155 5.18 -11.95 -4.17
CA HIS A 155 4.90 -11.23 -5.40
C HIS A 155 4.39 -9.82 -5.08
N VAL A 156 5.05 -8.83 -5.66
CA VAL A 156 4.71 -7.41 -5.48
C VAL A 156 4.48 -6.80 -6.84
N GLN A 157 3.30 -6.22 -7.02
CA GLN A 157 2.93 -5.54 -8.25
C GLN A 157 2.56 -4.10 -7.96
N SER A 158 3.04 -3.20 -8.81
CA SER A 158 2.65 -1.79 -8.80
C SER A 158 1.76 -1.49 -9.99
N LEU A 159 0.68 -0.75 -9.75
CA LEU A 159 -0.16 -0.14 -10.78
C LEU A 159 -0.24 1.35 -10.48
N THR A 160 0.13 2.20 -11.44
CA THR A 160 0.10 3.66 -11.30
C THR A 160 -0.84 4.28 -12.31
N SER A 161 -1.30 5.50 -12.05
CA SER A 161 -2.21 6.19 -12.96
C SER A 161 -1.50 6.47 -14.28
N PHE A 162 -0.22 6.85 -14.23
CA PHE A 162 0.59 7.03 -15.41
C PHE A 162 0.91 5.72 -16.15
N SER A 163 1.16 4.61 -15.45
CA SER A 163 1.38 3.32 -16.12
C SER A 163 0.12 2.88 -16.85
N LEU A 164 -1.05 2.99 -16.22
CA LEU A 164 -2.35 2.71 -16.87
C LEU A 164 -2.61 3.65 -18.04
N TRP A 165 -2.30 4.94 -17.92
CA TRP A 165 -2.42 5.89 -19.03
C TRP A 165 -1.50 5.52 -20.18
N ARG A 166 -0.23 5.18 -19.91
CA ARG A 166 0.75 4.77 -20.92
C ARG A 166 0.32 3.47 -21.60
N ASP A 167 -0.10 2.48 -20.82
CA ASP A 167 -0.53 1.17 -21.32
C ASP A 167 -1.83 1.33 -22.13
N PHE A 168 -2.74 2.21 -21.69
CA PHE A 168 -3.90 2.62 -22.48
C PHE A 168 -3.50 3.38 -23.73
N HIS A 169 -2.49 4.25 -23.74
CA HIS A 169 -2.03 4.96 -24.95
C HIS A 169 -1.30 4.04 -25.91
N GLN A 170 -0.51 3.08 -25.43
CA GLN A 170 0.11 2.04 -26.26
C GLN A 170 -0.95 1.13 -26.86
N THR A 171 -1.94 0.74 -26.05
CA THR A 171 -3.07 -0.08 -26.48
C THR A 171 -4.04 0.72 -27.35
N ALA A 172 -4.19 2.03 -27.15
CA ALA A 172 -5.08 2.91 -27.92
C ALA A 172 -4.46 3.43 -29.21
N ALA A 173 -3.14 3.58 -29.25
CA ALA A 173 -2.38 3.66 -30.50
C ALA A 173 -2.55 2.37 -31.32
N THR A 174 -2.85 1.26 -30.64
CA THR A 174 -3.22 -0.02 -31.27
C THR A 174 -4.74 -0.14 -31.51
N ILE A 175 -5.60 0.57 -30.75
CA ILE A 175 -7.07 0.44 -30.73
C ILE A 175 -7.72 1.80 -30.33
N SER A 176 -8.09 2.61 -31.31
CA SER A 176 -8.79 3.89 -31.11
C SER A 176 -9.99 3.84 -30.12
N SER A 177 -10.07 4.87 -29.26
CA SER A 177 -11.23 5.47 -28.57
C SER A 177 -11.58 5.12 -27.09
N SER A 178 -11.44 6.17 -26.24
CA SER A 178 -12.29 6.59 -25.10
C SER A 178 -12.40 5.76 -23.80
N MET A 179 -11.74 6.21 -22.72
CA MET A 179 -12.33 6.67 -21.44
C MET A 179 -11.22 7.02 -20.43
N ARG A 180 -11.42 8.04 -19.57
CA ARG A 180 -10.48 8.48 -18.53
C ARG A 180 -11.15 8.43 -17.16
N ASP A 181 -10.55 7.67 -16.24
CA ASP A 181 -10.58 7.88 -14.78
C ASP A 181 -9.33 7.19 -14.18
N SER A 182 -8.68 7.83 -13.18
CA SER A 182 -7.36 7.42 -12.66
C SER A 182 -7.45 6.81 -11.25
N ILE A 183 -6.95 5.58 -11.08
CA ILE A 183 -6.80 4.86 -9.80
C ILE A 183 -5.39 4.24 -9.76
N VAL A 184 -4.66 4.44 -8.66
CA VAL A 184 -3.36 3.78 -8.37
C VAL A 184 -3.65 2.59 -7.46
N ASN A 185 -3.16 1.38 -7.76
CA ASN A 185 -3.38 0.19 -6.93
C ASN A 185 -2.03 -0.52 -6.68
N GLY A 186 -1.62 -0.69 -5.42
CA GLY A 186 -0.50 -1.55 -5.06
C GLY A 186 -1.02 -2.92 -4.61
N PHE A 187 -0.58 -4.02 -5.24
CA PHE A 187 -0.86 -5.38 -4.80
C PHE A 187 0.41 -5.98 -4.18
N SER A 188 0.32 -6.48 -2.95
CA SER A 188 1.37 -7.25 -2.28
C SER A 188 0.79 -8.58 -1.84
N GLN A 189 1.35 -9.70 -2.31
CA GLN A 189 0.88 -11.03 -1.94
C GLN A 189 1.71 -11.60 -0.78
N GLN A 190 1.36 -11.25 0.47
CA GLN A 190 2.04 -11.79 1.66
C GLN A 190 1.20 -12.87 2.36
N ASN A 191 1.87 -13.97 2.72
CA ASN A 191 1.43 -14.85 3.80
C ASN A 191 1.60 -14.13 5.13
N ILE A 192 0.53 -13.54 5.67
CA ILE A 192 0.53 -12.95 7.01
C ILE A 192 0.19 -14.05 8.01
N SER A 193 1.21 -14.74 8.55
CA SER A 193 1.02 -15.66 9.68
C SER A 193 1.01 -14.88 11.00
N SER A 194 -0.05 -15.08 11.80
CA SER A 194 -0.17 -14.64 13.20
C SER A 194 0.38 -15.67 14.18
#